data_AF-A0A133KEU5-F1
#
_entry.id   AF-A0A133KEU5-F1
#
_cell.length_a   1.000
_cell.length_b   1.000
_cell.length_c   1.000
_cell.angle_alpha   90.00
_cell.angle_beta   90.00
_cell.angle_gamma   90.00
#
_symmetry.space_group_name_H-M   'P 1'
#
loop_
_entity.id
_entity.type
_entity.pdbx_description
1 polymer ?
#
loop_
_entity_poly.entity_id
_entity_poly.type
_entity_poly.pdbx_seq_one_letter_code
_entity_poly.pdbx_strand_id
1 'polypeptide(L)' 'NSYFDRGYKKGREEERERLIINLLKNRVDVKVIAQASGLSEDEIMKIKRQIEGEKP' A
#
# COMPACT_ATOMS: atom_id res chain seq x y z
N ASN A 1 23.10 -2.57 -17.89
CA ASN A 1 21.83 -3.30 -18.06
C ASN A 1 20.72 -2.64 -17.21
N SER A 2 20.30 -1.42 -17.58
CA SER A 2 19.61 -0.47 -16.66
C SER A 2 18.09 -0.30 -16.86
N TYR A 3 17.46 -1.10 -17.72
CA TYR A 3 16.03 -0.95 -18.03
C TYR A 3 15.12 -1.90 -17.23
N PHE A 4 15.59 -3.11 -16.92
CA PHE A 4 14.78 -4.10 -16.20
C PHE A 4 14.61 -3.78 -14.70
N ASP A 5 15.63 -3.22 -14.05
CA ASP A 5 15.60 -2.94 -12.61
C ASP A 5 14.57 -1.85 -12.24
N ARG A 6 14.40 -0.85 -13.10
CA ARG A 6 13.41 0.24 -12.88
C ARG A 6 11.97 -0.23 -13.08
N GLY A 7 11.71 -1.06 -14.09
CA GLY A 7 10.38 -1.61 -14.35
C GLY A 7 9.92 -2.54 -13.23
N TYR A 8 10.83 -3.39 -12.73
CA TYR A 8 10.52 -4.34 -11.65
C TYR A 8 10.27 -3.65 -10.30
N LYS A 9 11.05 -2.61 -9.96
CA LYS A 9 10.82 -1.84 -8.73
C LYS A 9 9.46 -1.15 -8.76
N LYS A 10 9.11 -0.52 -9.87
CA LYS A 10 7.84 0.21 -10.01
C LYS A 10 6.63 -0.72 -9.91
N GLY A 11 6.67 -1.90 -10.56
CA GLY A 11 5.59 -2.89 -10.47
C GLY A 11 5.42 -3.44 -9.04
N ARG A 12 6.53 -3.69 -8.33
CA ARG A 12 6.48 -4.19 -6.95
C ARG A 12 5.94 -3.15 -5.96
N GLU A 13 6.22 -1.86 -6.18
CA GLU A 13 5.66 -0.79 -5.36
C GLU A 13 4.16 -0.62 -5.59
N GLU A 14 3.70 -0.61 -6.85
CA GLU A 14 2.27 -0.52 -7.18
C GLU A 14 1.46 -1.72 -6.66
N GLU A 15 2.02 -2.92 -6.72
CA GLU A 15 1.36 -4.14 -6.22
C GLU A 15 1.24 -4.11 -4.70
N ARG A 16 2.27 -3.60 -4.00
CA ARG A 16 2.26 -3.41 -2.54
C ARG A 16 1.19 -2.41 -2.13
N GLU A 17 1.08 -1.27 -2.81
CA GLU A 17 0.02 -0.27 -2.53
C GLU A 17 -1.38 -0.83 -2.75
N ARG A 18 -1.62 -1.52 -3.87
CA ARG A 18 -2.92 -2.17 -4.14
C ARG A 18 -3.28 -3.20 -3.07
N LEU A 19 -2.29 -3.95 -2.59
CA LEU A 19 -2.49 -4.96 -1.55
C LEU A 19 -2.89 -4.30 -0.23
N ILE A 20 -2.25 -3.20 0.17
CA ILE A 20 -2.61 -2.41 1.35
C ILE A 20 -4.02 -1.82 1.22
N ILE A 21 -4.34 -1.22 0.08
CA ILE A 21 -5.68 -0.67 -0.20
C ILE A 21 -6.74 -1.76 -0.09
N ASN A 22 -6.46 -2.95 -0.65
CA ASN A 22 -7.39 -4.08 -0.60
C ASN A 22 -7.58 -4.60 0.83
N LEU A 23 -6.51 -4.71 1.62
CA LEU A 23 -6.59 -5.10 3.03
C LEU A 23 -7.37 -4.07 3.86
N LEU A 24 -7.13 -2.77 3.64
CA LEU A 24 -7.88 -1.68 4.28
C LEU A 24 -9.36 -1.73 3.93
N LYS A 25 -9.70 -1.97 2.65
CA LYS A 25 -11.10 -2.13 2.19
C LYS A 25 -11.79 -3.34 2.82
N ASN A 26 -11.07 -4.42 3.07
CA ASN A 26 -11.56 -5.62 3.76
C ASN A 26 -11.64 -5.47 5.29
N ARG A 27 -11.45 -4.24 5.83
CA ARG A 27 -11.45 -3.95 7.27
C ARG A 27 -10.39 -4.73 8.07
N VAL A 28 -9.27 -5.10 7.42
CA VAL A 28 -8.14 -5.73 8.11
C VAL A 28 -7.49 -4.70 9.03
N ASP A 29 -7.05 -5.16 10.19
CA ASP A 29 -6.41 -4.32 11.20
C ASP A 29 -5.12 -3.69 10.69
N VAL A 30 -4.93 -2.40 10.97
CA VAL A 30 -3.77 -1.62 10.50
C VAL A 30 -2.45 -2.24 10.95
N LYS A 31 -2.42 -2.84 12.15
CA LYS A 31 -1.26 -3.57 12.69
C LYS A 31 -0.88 -4.79 11.85
N VAL A 32 -1.87 -5.55 11.40
CA VAL A 32 -1.66 -6.74 10.56
C VAL A 32 -1.15 -6.31 9.18
N ILE A 33 -1.71 -5.22 8.64
CA ILE A 33 -1.26 -4.64 7.38
C ILE A 33 0.18 -4.12 7.51
N ALA A 34 0.53 -3.46 8.62
CA ALA A 34 1.88 -2.98 8.90
C ALA A 34 2.90 -4.13 8.91
N GLN A 35 2.56 -5.23 9.58
CA GLN A 35 3.39 -6.43 9.60
C GLN A 35 3.53 -7.10 8.23
N ALA A 36 2.43 -7.24 7.50
CA ALA A 36 2.43 -7.92 6.19
C ALA A 36 3.08 -7.09 5.09
N SER A 37 2.88 -5.77 5.11
CA SER A 37 3.44 -4.85 4.12
C SER A 37 4.84 -4.36 4.48
N GLY A 38 5.25 -4.44 5.75
CA GLY A 38 6.50 -3.83 6.24
C GLY A 38 6.47 -2.30 6.23
N LEU A 39 5.29 -1.69 6.24
CA LEU A 39 5.10 -0.23 6.39
C LEU A 39 4.78 0.12 7.83
N SER A 40 4.99 1.39 8.16
CA SER A 40 4.54 1.93 9.45
C SER A 40 3.03 2.17 9.44
N GLU A 41 2.40 2.08 10.61
CA GLU A 41 0.96 2.36 10.76
C GLU A 41 0.59 3.76 10.24
N ASP A 42 1.50 4.73 10.38
CA ASP A 42 1.35 6.11 9.87
C ASP A 42 1.23 6.17 8.34
N GLU A 43 2.02 5.38 7.62
CA GLU A 43 1.97 5.31 6.15
C GLU A 43 0.66 4.68 5.69
N ILE A 44 0.24 3.61 6.38
CA ILE A 44 -1.05 2.95 6.12
C ILE A 44 -2.21 3.90 6.43
N MET A 45 -2.13 4.72 7.48
CA MET A 45 -3.13 5.75 7.78
C MET A 45 -3.19 6.84 6.72
N LYS A 46 -2.06 7.25 6.14
CA LYS A 46 -2.05 8.20 5.00
C LYS A 46 -2.75 7.61 3.78
N ILE A 47 -2.45 6.36 3.45
CA ILE A 47 -3.12 5.63 2.35
C ILE A 47 -4.62 5.50 2.65
N LYS A 48 -4.99 5.14 3.88
CA LYS A 48 -6.39 5.09 4.33
C LYS A 48 -7.10 6.43 4.15
N ARG A 49 -6.46 7.54 4.55
CA ARG A 49 -7.00 8.89 4.38
C ARG A 49 -7.13 9.31 2.93
N GLN A 50 -6.22 8.88 2.05
CA GLN A 50 -6.39 9.10 0.61
C GLN A 50 -7.63 8.36 0.09
N ILE A 51 -7.80 7.08 0.42
CA ILE A 51 -8.98 6.29 0.01
C ILE A 51 -10.28 6.88 0.57
N GLU A 52 -10.29 7.33 1.84
CA GLU A 52 -11.48 7.91 2.48
C GLU A 52 -11.75 9.36 2.05
N GLY A 53 -10.70 10.14 1.75
CA GLY A 53 -10.77 11.52 1.28
C GLY A 53 -11.09 11.67 -0.20
N GLU A 54 -10.93 10.60 -0.99
CA GLU A 54 -11.41 10.50 -2.38
C GLU A 54 -12.89 10.10 -2.48
N LYS A 55 -13.68 10.30 -1.41
CA LYS A 55 -15.14 10.32 -1.53
C LYS A 55 -15.59 11.71 -1.99
N PRO A 56 -16.26 11.83 -3.16
CA PRO A 56 -16.97 13.05 -3.52
C PRO A 56 -18.12 13.36 -2.56
#